data_AF-A0A3P6PH09-F1
#
_entry.id   AF-A0A3P6PH09-F1
#
_cell.length_a   1.000
_cell.length_b   1.000
_cell.length_c   1.000
_cell.angle_alpha   90.00
_cell.angle_beta   90.00
_cell.angle_gamma   90.00
#
_symmetry.space_group_name_H-M   'P 1'
#
loop_
_entity.id
_entity.type
_entity.pdbx_description
1 polymer ?
#
loop_
_entity_poly.entity_id
_entity_poly.type
_entity_poly.pdbx_seq_one_letter_code
_entity_poly.pdbx_strand_id
1 'polypeptide(L)'
;MGFENIDNYVNIPSKDSHIYKDECAFTMAAPDDENGIYICLKNFIAVSPSLVKTYSNASGNKIFLRYKIAKVLKPKGTNFRRL
;
A
#
# COMPACT_ATOMS: atom_id res chain seq x y z
N MET A 1 19.34 -6.30 -16.30
CA MET A 1 18.41 -6.47 -15.17
C MET A 1 17.24 -7.28 -15.69
N GLY A 2 17.23 -8.59 -15.45
CA GLY A 2 16.14 -9.46 -15.89
C GLY A 2 14.97 -9.40 -14.90
N PHE A 3 13.74 -9.43 -15.41
CA PHE A 3 12.51 -9.62 -14.61
C PHE A 3 12.28 -11.10 -14.28
N GLU A 4 13.34 -11.89 -14.19
CA GLU A 4 13.25 -13.33 -13.93
C GLU A 4 12.70 -13.57 -12.53
N ASN A 5 11.75 -14.51 -12.42
CA ASN A 5 11.12 -14.91 -11.15
C ASN A 5 10.43 -13.77 -10.38
N ILE A 6 9.90 -12.78 -11.09
CA ILE A 6 9.21 -11.64 -10.47
C ILE A 6 7.92 -12.06 -9.73
N ASP A 7 7.28 -13.10 -10.24
CA ASP A 7 6.11 -13.79 -9.69
C ASP A 7 6.38 -14.33 -8.28
N ASN A 8 7.61 -14.72 -7.95
CA ASN A 8 7.96 -15.18 -6.60
C ASN A 8 7.76 -14.10 -5.52
N TYR A 9 7.67 -12.81 -5.89
CA TYR A 9 7.49 -11.69 -4.96
C TYR A 9 6.04 -11.17 -4.93
N VAL A 10 5.12 -11.79 -5.67
CA VAL A 10 3.72 -11.36 -5.74
C VAL A 10 2.81 -12.50 -5.33
N ASN A 11 2.00 -12.27 -4.30
CA ASN A 11 0.92 -13.15 -3.91
C ASN A 11 -0.43 -12.46 -4.18
N ILE A 12 -1.45 -13.25 -4.53
CA ILE A 12 -2.82 -12.77 -4.66
C ILE A 12 -3.52 -12.99 -3.31
N PRO A 13 -4.09 -11.94 -2.67
CA PRO A 13 -4.77 -12.11 -1.40
C PRO A 13 -6.05 -12.95 -1.55
N SER A 14 -6.25 -13.86 -0.60
CA SER A 14 -7.48 -14.65 -0.41
C SER A 14 -8.39 -14.00 0.64
N LYS A 15 -9.56 -14.61 0.89
CA LYS A 15 -10.49 -14.16 1.95
C LYS A 15 -9.87 -14.20 3.35
N ASP A 16 -8.93 -15.12 3.59
CA ASP A 16 -8.27 -15.30 4.88
C ASP A 16 -6.95 -14.52 5.00
N SER A 17 -6.57 -13.81 3.92
CA SER A 17 -5.34 -13.01 3.90
C SER A 17 -5.52 -11.74 4.71
N HIS A 18 -4.57 -11.49 5.62
CA HIS A 18 -4.53 -10.26 6.40
C HIS A 18 -3.79 -9.20 5.60
N ILE A 19 -4.46 -8.09 5.27
CA ILE A 19 -3.90 -7.00 4.48
C ILE A 19 -3.79 -5.76 5.37
N TYR A 20 -2.57 -5.43 5.79
CA TYR A 20 -2.29 -4.31 6.68
C TYR A 20 -2.06 -3.04 5.87
N LYS A 21 -3.13 -2.47 5.31
CA LYS A 21 -3.05 -1.31 4.39
C LYS A 21 -3.44 0.03 5.02
N ASP A 22 -3.87 0.04 6.28
CA ASP A 22 -4.43 1.25 6.89
C ASP A 22 -3.35 2.09 7.62
N GLU A 23 -2.27 1.46 8.09
CA GLU A 23 -1.13 2.11 8.75
C GLU A 23 0.14 1.28 8.56
N CYS A 24 1.31 1.92 8.60
CA CYS A 24 2.60 1.22 8.55
C CYS A 24 2.86 0.39 9.83
N ALA A 25 3.35 -0.83 9.67
CA ALA A 25 3.59 -1.74 10.79
C ALA A 25 4.68 -1.28 11.79
N PHE A 26 5.52 -0.31 11.42
CA PHE A 26 6.66 0.15 12.21
C PHE A 26 6.60 1.62 12.64
N THR A 27 5.68 2.41 12.07
CA THR A 27 5.60 3.86 12.23
C THR A 27 4.17 4.31 12.03
N MET A 28 3.79 5.50 12.51
CA MET A 28 2.44 6.05 12.33
C MET A 28 2.14 6.62 10.92
N ALA A 29 2.89 6.20 9.89
CA ALA A 29 2.65 6.63 8.52
C ALA A 29 1.39 5.97 7.96
N ALA A 30 0.56 6.75 7.30
CA ALA A 30 -0.74 6.35 6.79
C ALA A 30 -0.88 6.62 5.27
N PRO A 31 -1.84 5.99 4.58
CA PRO A 31 -2.04 6.18 3.14
C PRO A 31 -2.37 7.62 2.73
N ASP A 32 -2.97 8.42 3.62
CA ASP A 32 -3.35 9.81 3.35
C ASP A 32 -2.24 10.83 3.63
N ASP A 33 -1.06 10.37 4.09
CA ASP A 33 0.15 11.18 4.15
C ASP A 33 0.64 11.58 2.74
N GLU A 34 1.47 12.61 2.67
CA GLU A 34 2.03 13.15 1.43
C GLU A 34 2.61 12.06 0.51
N ASN A 35 3.30 11.08 1.11
CA ASN A 35 3.99 10.05 0.36
C ASN A 35 3.23 8.71 0.29
N GLY A 36 2.13 8.58 1.04
CA GLY A 36 1.41 7.31 1.25
C GLY A 36 2.29 6.26 1.93
N ILE A 37 1.92 4.99 1.73
CA ILE A 37 2.64 3.83 2.26
C ILE A 37 2.95 2.81 1.16
N TYR A 38 3.84 1.87 1.45
CA TYR A 38 4.26 0.82 0.53
C TYR A 38 3.82 -0.54 1.09
N ILE A 39 2.94 -1.23 0.37
CA ILE A 39 2.43 -2.55 0.75
C ILE A 39 3.27 -3.61 0.04
N CYS A 40 3.93 -4.48 0.79
CA CYS A 40 4.67 -5.60 0.21
C CYS A 40 3.72 -6.59 -0.46
N LEU A 41 3.92 -6.89 -1.76
CA LEU A 41 3.03 -7.80 -2.49
C LEU A 41 3.21 -9.27 -2.13
N LYS A 42 4.24 -9.62 -1.34
CA LYS A 42 4.45 -10.99 -0.87
C LYS A 42 3.63 -11.32 0.37
N ASN A 43 3.54 -10.39 1.33
CA ASN A 43 2.96 -10.66 2.64
C ASN A 43 1.96 -9.59 3.13
N PHE A 44 1.65 -8.60 2.29
CA PHE A 44 0.63 -7.58 2.52
C PHE A 44 0.84 -6.70 3.76
N ILE A 45 2.09 -6.55 4.20
CA ILE A 45 2.48 -5.61 5.26
C ILE A 45 2.75 -4.23 4.65
N ALA A 46 2.14 -3.19 5.21
CA ALA A 46 2.50 -1.80 4.89
C ALA A 46 3.76 -1.33 5.62
N VAL A 47 4.59 -0.61 4.87
CA VAL A 47 5.84 0.00 5.32
C VAL A 47 5.86 1.45 4.90
N SER A 48 6.40 2.31 5.75
CA SER A 48 6.55 3.73 5.46
C SER A 48 7.61 3.97 4.38
N PRO A 49 7.52 5.11 3.65
CA PRO A 49 8.50 5.47 2.63
C PRO A 49 9.95 5.51 3.14
N SER A 50 10.16 5.91 4.40
CA SER A 50 11.49 5.98 5.01
C SER A 50 12.10 4.61 5.34
N LEU A 51 11.27 3.58 5.55
CA LEU A 51 11.72 2.25 5.96
C LEU A 51 11.64 1.20 4.85
N VAL A 52 10.99 1.48 3.71
CA VAL A 52 10.78 0.50 2.63
C VAL A 52 12.08 -0.15 2.15
N LYS A 53 13.17 0.63 2.04
CA LYS A 53 14.48 0.11 1.64
C LYS A 53 15.09 -0.82 2.69
N THR A 54 15.02 -0.41 3.96
CA THR A 54 15.49 -1.22 5.10
C THR A 54 14.70 -2.54 5.19
N TYR A 55 13.37 -2.46 5.07
CA TYR A 55 12.49 -3.62 5.05
C TYR A 55 12.78 -4.55 3.86
N SER A 56 13.00 -4.00 2.66
CA SER A 56 13.36 -4.76 1.47
C SER A 56 14.68 -5.52 1.68
N ASN A 57 15.70 -4.86 2.22
CA ASN A 57 16.99 -5.47 2.51
C ASN A 57 16.90 -6.57 3.56
N ALA A 58 16.11 -6.37 4.63
CA ALA A 58 15.97 -7.32 5.72
C ALA A 58 15.11 -8.54 5.37
N SER A 59 14.03 -8.35 4.60
CA SER A 59 13.08 -9.41 4.25
C SER A 59 13.37 -10.10 2.92
N GLY A 60 14.22 -9.50 2.08
CA GLY A 60 14.47 -9.95 0.70
C GLY A 60 13.32 -9.62 -0.27
N ASN A 61 12.21 -9.03 0.19
CA ASN A 61 11.09 -8.66 -0.66
C ASN A 61 11.41 -7.43 -1.50
N LYS A 62 11.11 -7.49 -2.80
CA LYS A 62 11.52 -6.45 -3.77
C LYS A 62 10.37 -5.68 -4.40
N ILE A 63 9.15 -6.18 -4.30
CA ILE A 63 7.98 -5.59 -4.98
C ILE A 63 6.99 -5.07 -3.95
N PHE A 64 6.64 -3.80 -4.13
CA PHE A 64 5.74 -3.06 -3.25
C PHE A 64 4.73 -2.29 -4.08
N LEU A 65 3.48 -2.28 -3.63
CA LEU A 65 2.44 -1.39 -4.12
C LEU A 65 2.47 -0.10 -3.32
N ARG A 66 2.72 1.03 -3.98
CA ARG A 66 2.51 2.33 -3.35
C ARG A 66 1.02 2.61 -3.25
N TYR A 67 0.51 2.71 -2.03
CA TYR A 67 -0.88 3.00 -1.72
C TYR A 67 -1.01 4.40 -1.12
N LYS A 68 -1.79 5.26 -1.78
CA LYS A 68 -2.00 6.65 -1.38
C LYS A 68 -3.47 7.03 -1.53
N ILE A 69 -4.03 7.64 -0.50
CA ILE A 69 -5.41 8.14 -0.48
C ILE A 69 -5.38 9.66 -0.72
N ALA A 70 -6.06 10.11 -1.77
CA ALA A 70 -6.29 11.53 -2.02
C ALA A 70 -7.69 11.93 -1.53
N LYS A 71 -7.75 12.81 -0.52
CA LYS A 71 -9.03 13.35 -0.04
C LYS A 71 -9.53 14.41 -1.03
N VAL A 72 -10.66 14.14 -1.68
CA VAL A 72 -11.35 15.11 -2.54
C VAL A 72 -12.51 15.71 -1.77
N LEU A 73 -12.47 17.03 -1.53
CA LEU A 73 -13.61 17.74 -0.97
C LEU A 73 -14.75 17.72 -1.98
N LYS A 74 -15.89 17.11 -1.62
CA LYS A 74 -17.09 17.24 -2.45
C LYS A 74 -17.55 18.69 -2.41
N PRO A 75 -17.82 19.33 -3.56
CA PRO A 75 -18.39 20.67 -3.57
C PRO A 75 -19.73 20.66 -2.83
N LYS A 76 -19.95 21.65 -1.96
CA LYS A 76 -21.26 21.84 -1.31
C LYS A 76 -22.27 22.26 -2.39
N GLY A 77 -23.24 21.40 -2.71
CA GLY A 77 -24.49 21.83 -3.34
C GLY A 77 -24.87 21.23 -4.69
N THR A 78 -24.80 19.91 -4.88
CA THR A 78 -25.60 19.26 -5.94
C THR A 78 -26.67 18.38 -5.32
N ASN A 79 -27.88 18.92 -5.23
CA ASN A 79 -29.09 18.13 -5.04
C ASN A 79 -29.22 17.16 -6.21
N PHE A 80 -28.73 15.93 -6.06
CA PHE A 80 -29.14 14.82 -6.91
C PHE A 80 -30.61 14.52 -6.58
N ARG A 81 -31.53 15.28 -7.19
CA ARG A 81 -32.92 14.84 -7.30
C ARG A 81 -32.88 13.52 -8.06
N ARG A 82 -33.09 12.41 -7.35
CA ARG A 82 -33.45 11.15 -7.97
C ARG A 82 -34.76 11.39 -8.71
N LEU A 83 -34.70 11.38 -10.04
CA LEU A 83 -35.84 11.08 -10.89
C LEU A 83 -36.03 9.57 -10.93
#